data_AF-A0A8I1TRX6-F1
#
_entry.id   AF-A0A8I1TRX6-F1
#
_cell.length_a   1.000
_cell.length_b   1.000
_cell.length_c   1.000
_cell.angle_alpha   90.00
_cell.angle_beta   90.00
_cell.angle_gamma   90.00
#
_symmetry.space_group_name_H-M   'P 1'
#
loop_
_entity.id
_entity.type
_entity.pdbx_description
1 polymer ?
#
loop_
_entity_poly.entity_id
_entity_poly.type
_entity_poly.pdbx_seq_one_letter_code
_entity_poly.pdbx_strand_id
1 'polypeptide(L)'
;MIRNPVDIATRVSPNLAALIASQANDPDAEEPVTLAAVRAFLADMLPQSLTEAERLHHFDLDESLLDEMDALIEEFGEDALAIDFTQSVATEPLSRVIEAMVNDENRENPPTLAAVKESIASGGLTARLVGEGILEEDEDDALLAEIEALIRRYGDDSLAEEFLRYE
;
A
#
# COMPACT_ATOMS: atom_id res chain seq x y z
N MET A 1 13.03 -10.12 -18.32
CA MET A 1 11.64 -9.72 -18.06
C MET A 1 11.70 -8.76 -16.89
N ILE A 2 11.39 -7.49 -17.11
CA ILE A 2 11.21 -6.54 -16.02
C ILE A 2 9.83 -6.89 -15.46
N ARG A 3 9.79 -7.52 -14.28
CA ARG A 3 8.53 -7.89 -13.61
C ARG A 3 7.91 -6.61 -13.07
N ASN A 4 6.63 -6.41 -13.33
CA ASN A 4 5.96 -5.19 -12.89
C ASN A 4 5.88 -5.20 -11.35
N PRO A 5 6.10 -4.07 -10.66
CA PRO A 5 6.03 -4.00 -9.19
C PRO A 5 4.70 -4.54 -8.62
N VAL A 6 3.61 -4.37 -9.38
CA VAL A 6 2.26 -4.85 -9.03
C VAL A 6 2.20 -6.39 -8.90
N ASP A 7 2.95 -7.13 -9.73
CA ASP A 7 2.99 -8.61 -9.68
C ASP A 7 3.75 -9.14 -8.45
N ILE A 8 4.63 -8.34 -7.85
CA ILE A 8 5.48 -8.74 -6.72
C ILE A 8 4.69 -8.59 -5.41
N ALA A 9 3.94 -7.50 -5.28
CA ALA A 9 3.16 -7.21 -4.07
C ALA A 9 1.88 -8.06 -3.92
N THR A 10 1.42 -8.75 -4.96
CA THR A 10 0.33 -9.76 -4.84
C THR A 10 0.79 -11.10 -4.28
N ARG A 11 2.11 -11.32 -4.13
CA ARG A 11 2.68 -12.56 -3.61
C ARG A 11 2.96 -12.55 -2.11
N VAL A 12 2.79 -11.39 -1.49
CA VAL A 12 2.95 -11.21 -0.05
C VAL A 12 1.59 -11.10 0.62
N SER A 13 1.47 -11.72 1.78
CA SER A 13 0.31 -11.62 2.63
C SER A 13 0.06 -10.14 2.98
N PRO A 14 -1.19 -9.71 3.16
CA PRO A 14 -1.50 -8.32 3.49
C PRO A 14 -0.75 -7.80 4.72
N ASN A 15 -0.51 -8.68 5.70
CA ASN A 15 0.24 -8.35 6.90
C ASN A 15 1.72 -8.10 6.60
N LEU A 16 2.36 -8.95 5.78
CA LEU A 16 3.76 -8.76 5.39
C LEU A 16 3.91 -7.53 4.50
N ALA A 17 3.01 -7.32 3.54
CA ALA A 17 3.00 -6.15 2.68
C ALA A 17 2.88 -4.84 3.48
N ALA A 18 1.99 -4.80 4.48
CA ALA A 18 1.85 -3.64 5.36
C ALA A 18 3.12 -3.36 6.18
N LEU A 19 3.80 -4.42 6.64
CA LEU A 19 5.03 -4.29 7.42
C LEU A 19 6.22 -3.85 6.57
N ILE A 20 6.39 -4.45 5.39
CA ILE A 20 7.36 -4.00 4.38
C ILE A 20 7.07 -2.54 4.02
N ALA A 21 5.80 -2.15 3.87
CA ALA A 21 5.41 -0.78 3.58
C ALA A 21 5.73 0.19 4.72
N SER A 22 5.49 -0.18 5.97
CA SER A 22 5.89 0.63 7.13
C SER A 22 7.38 0.93 7.10
N GLN A 23 8.22 -0.08 6.82
CA GLN A 23 9.66 0.06 6.87
C GLN A 23 10.26 0.71 5.63
N ALA A 24 9.72 0.43 4.46
CA ALA A 24 10.17 1.05 3.22
C ALA A 24 9.78 2.53 3.11
N ASN A 25 8.70 2.94 3.78
CA ASN A 25 8.21 4.33 3.77
C ASN A 25 8.66 5.12 5.01
N ASP A 26 9.59 4.61 5.82
CA ASP A 26 10.12 5.31 6.99
C ASP A 26 10.87 6.58 6.53
N PRO A 27 10.37 7.79 6.87
CA PRO A 27 11.00 9.05 6.44
C PRO A 27 12.34 9.32 7.13
N ASP A 28 12.65 8.62 8.22
CA ASP A 28 13.90 8.75 8.97
C ASP A 28 14.99 7.79 8.48
N ALA A 29 14.69 6.92 7.50
CA ALA A 29 15.66 6.00 6.92
C ALA A 29 16.73 6.74 6.10
N GLU A 30 18.00 6.63 6.52
CA GLU A 30 19.15 7.23 5.82
C GLU A 30 19.47 6.53 4.49
N GLU A 31 19.10 5.26 4.36
CA GLU A 31 19.34 4.42 3.17
C GLU A 31 18.06 3.68 2.76
N PRO A 32 17.88 3.35 1.47
CA PRO A 32 16.76 2.53 1.01
C PRO A 32 16.73 1.19 1.75
N VAL A 33 15.62 0.90 2.41
CA VAL A 33 15.46 -0.34 3.19
C VAL A 33 15.42 -1.56 2.25
N THR A 34 16.20 -2.58 2.56
CA THR A 34 16.27 -3.86 1.81
C THR A 34 15.43 -4.95 2.47
N LEU A 35 15.14 -6.03 1.76
CA LEU A 35 14.46 -7.20 2.33
C LEU A 35 15.22 -7.79 3.53
N ALA A 36 16.55 -7.83 3.47
CA ALA A 36 17.36 -8.27 4.61
C ALA A 36 17.16 -7.40 5.86
N ALA A 37 17.03 -6.08 5.69
CA ALA A 37 16.76 -5.17 6.79
C ALA A 37 15.37 -5.39 7.39
N VAL A 38 14.34 -5.62 6.56
CA VAL A 38 12.99 -5.95 7.04
C VAL A 38 12.97 -7.28 7.78
N ARG A 39 13.66 -8.30 7.26
CA ARG A 39 13.80 -9.60 7.93
C ARG A 39 14.48 -9.48 9.29
N ALA A 40 15.57 -8.71 9.38
CA ALA A 40 16.28 -8.48 10.62
C ALA A 40 15.40 -7.79 11.67
N PHE A 41 14.59 -6.81 11.23
CA PHE A 41 13.60 -6.14 12.09
C PHE A 41 12.52 -7.10 12.59
N LEU A 42 11.96 -7.95 11.72
CA LEU A 42 11.02 -9.00 12.10
C LEU A 42 11.62 -9.96 13.14
N ALA A 43 12.86 -10.39 12.93
CA ALA A 43 13.55 -11.28 13.84
C ALA A 43 13.84 -10.65 15.22
N ASP A 44 14.03 -9.33 15.29
CA ASP A 44 14.27 -8.59 16.53
C ASP A 44 12.98 -8.33 17.33
N MET A 45 11.84 -8.21 16.65
CA MET A 45 10.53 -8.09 17.30
C MET A 45 10.05 -9.37 17.98
N LEU A 46 10.61 -10.54 17.62
CA LEU A 46 10.31 -11.80 18.28
C LEU A 46 10.82 -11.80 19.73
N PRO A 47 9.94 -11.84 20.74
CA PRO A 47 10.38 -11.83 22.13
C PRO A 47 11.04 -13.18 22.47
N GLN A 48 12.29 -13.16 22.93
CA GLN A 48 13.01 -14.37 23.34
C GLN A 48 12.42 -15.06 24.59
N SER A 49 11.37 -14.50 25.20
CA SER A 49 10.83 -14.91 26.51
C SER A 49 9.30 -14.96 26.58
N LEU A 50 8.60 -15.47 25.57
CA LEU A 50 7.15 -15.70 25.66
C LEU A 50 6.81 -17.01 26.41
N THR A 51 5.72 -17.00 27.18
CA THR A 51 5.18 -18.22 27.78
C THR A 51 4.49 -19.10 26.72
N GLU A 52 4.39 -20.41 26.98
CA GLU A 52 3.88 -21.41 26.01
C GLU A 52 2.45 -21.12 25.50
N ALA A 53 1.64 -20.43 26.30
CA ALA A 53 0.29 -20.00 25.92
C ALA A 53 0.26 -18.72 25.06
N GLU A 54 1.22 -17.81 25.26
CA GLU A 54 1.34 -16.61 24.42
C GLU A 54 1.99 -16.94 23.07
N ARG A 55 2.82 -17.99 23.01
CA ARG A 55 3.36 -18.55 21.76
C ARG A 55 2.26 -19.06 20.84
N LEU A 56 1.26 -19.78 21.36
CA LEU A 56 0.28 -20.45 20.49
C LEU A 56 -0.62 -19.50 19.66
N HIS A 57 -0.70 -18.21 20.02
CA HIS A 57 -1.55 -17.23 19.32
C HIS A 57 -0.77 -16.15 18.56
N HIS A 58 0.49 -15.87 18.93
CA HIS A 58 1.34 -14.88 18.23
C HIS A 58 2.26 -15.55 17.19
N PHE A 59 2.76 -16.75 17.49
CA PHE A 59 3.76 -17.45 16.67
C PHE A 59 3.21 -17.96 15.33
N ASP A 60 1.90 -18.25 15.23
CA ASP A 60 1.25 -18.60 13.95
C ASP A 60 1.28 -17.43 12.95
N LEU A 61 1.34 -16.18 13.42
CA LEU A 61 1.57 -15.02 12.56
C LEU A 61 3.06 -14.82 12.28
N ASP A 62 3.92 -14.88 13.30
CA ASP A 62 5.32 -14.46 13.16
C ASP A 62 6.22 -15.48 12.43
N GLU A 63 6.04 -16.79 12.65
CA GLU A 63 6.80 -17.83 11.94
C GLU A 63 6.41 -17.86 10.45
N SER A 64 5.11 -17.67 10.15
CA SER A 64 4.63 -17.53 8.78
C SER A 64 5.16 -16.29 8.07
N LEU A 65 5.35 -15.17 8.78
CA LEU A 65 5.87 -13.93 8.17
C LEU A 65 7.38 -14.00 7.91
N LEU A 66 8.15 -14.64 8.79
CA LEU A 66 9.58 -14.87 8.57
C LEU A 66 9.83 -15.88 7.45
N ASP A 67 9.06 -16.98 7.40
CA ASP A 67 9.15 -17.95 6.31
C ASP A 67 8.75 -17.32 4.97
N GLU A 68 7.73 -16.46 4.97
CA GLU A 68 7.32 -15.71 3.78
C GLU A 68 8.40 -14.70 3.34
N MET A 69 9.03 -14.00 4.28
CA MET A 69 10.17 -13.12 4.00
C MET A 69 11.39 -13.89 3.49
N ASP A 70 11.68 -15.07 4.05
CA ASP A 70 12.74 -15.97 3.58
C ASP A 70 12.46 -16.45 2.15
N ALA A 71 11.21 -16.75 1.80
CA ALA A 71 10.83 -17.08 0.43
C ALA A 71 11.05 -15.91 -0.55
N LEU A 72 10.74 -14.68 -0.15
CA LEU A 72 11.03 -13.49 -0.97
C LEU A 72 12.53 -13.27 -1.15
N ILE A 73 13.31 -13.45 -0.09
CA ILE A 73 14.77 -13.28 -0.13
C ILE A 73 15.40 -14.38 -1.00
N GLU A 74 14.94 -15.63 -0.92
CA GLU A 74 15.40 -16.71 -1.79
C GLU A 74 15.10 -16.43 -3.28
N GLU A 75 13.93 -15.85 -3.59
CA GLU A 75 13.53 -15.58 -4.98
C GLU A 75 14.17 -14.30 -5.56
N PHE A 76 14.27 -13.24 -4.76
CA PHE A 76 14.62 -11.89 -5.23
C PHE A 76 15.97 -11.38 -4.71
N GLY A 77 16.52 -12.00 -3.67
CA GLY A 77 17.80 -11.65 -3.05
C GLY A 77 17.66 -10.72 -1.84
N GLU A 78 18.64 -10.81 -0.94
CA GLU A 78 18.74 -10.01 0.29
C GLU A 78 18.85 -8.50 0.03
N ASP A 79 19.49 -8.12 -1.07
CA ASP A 79 19.73 -6.73 -1.49
C ASP A 79 18.54 -6.10 -2.23
N ALA A 80 17.45 -6.86 -2.45
CA ALA A 80 16.26 -6.33 -3.10
C ALA A 80 15.63 -5.23 -2.23
N LEU A 81 15.17 -4.15 -2.85
CA LEU A 81 14.62 -3.01 -2.14
C LEU A 81 13.22 -3.33 -1.64
N ALA A 82 12.96 -3.13 -0.35
CA ALA A 82 11.67 -3.37 0.26
C ALA A 82 10.55 -2.59 -0.45
N ILE A 83 10.85 -1.38 -0.93
CA ILE A 83 9.95 -0.48 -1.65
C ILE A 83 9.32 -1.11 -2.92
N ASP A 84 9.98 -2.11 -3.52
CA ASP A 84 9.50 -2.81 -4.72
C ASP A 84 8.43 -3.87 -4.38
N PHE A 85 8.29 -4.22 -3.11
CA PHE A 85 7.35 -5.24 -2.59
C PHE A 85 6.14 -4.61 -1.89
N THR A 86 6.09 -3.28 -1.83
CA THR A 86 4.96 -2.56 -1.25
C THR A 86 3.99 -2.17 -2.36
N GLN A 87 2.78 -2.71 -2.32
CA GLN A 87 1.66 -2.08 -3.01
C GLN A 87 1.24 -0.87 -2.18
N SER A 88 1.44 0.33 -2.70
CA SER A 88 0.71 1.50 -2.18
C SER A 88 -0.68 1.47 -2.78
N VAL A 89 -1.55 0.61 -2.26
CA VAL A 89 -2.98 0.69 -2.53
C VAL A 89 -3.54 1.95 -1.89
N ALA A 90 -4.51 2.56 -2.54
CA ALA A 90 -5.27 3.67 -1.99
C ALA A 90 -5.95 3.24 -0.69
N THR A 91 -6.06 4.16 0.26
CA THR A 91 -6.90 4.01 1.45
C THR A 91 -8.35 3.77 1.05
N GLU A 92 -9.18 3.30 1.98
CA GLU A 92 -10.59 3.04 1.69
C GLU A 92 -11.33 4.30 1.18
N PRO A 93 -11.18 5.50 1.78
CA PRO A 93 -11.77 6.73 1.25
C PRO A 93 -11.28 7.04 -0.16
N LEU A 94 -9.97 6.97 -0.42
CA LEU A 94 -9.43 7.25 -1.75
C LEU A 94 -9.85 6.20 -2.78
N SER A 95 -9.96 4.93 -2.37
CA SER A 95 -10.48 3.84 -3.20
C SER A 95 -11.92 4.10 -3.63
N ARG A 96 -12.79 4.60 -2.74
CA ARG A 96 -14.17 4.98 -3.09
C ARG A 96 -14.22 6.13 -4.10
N VAL A 97 -13.31 7.11 -3.98
CA VAL A 97 -13.19 8.19 -4.98
C VAL A 97 -12.78 7.63 -6.33
N ILE A 98 -11.73 6.81 -6.36
CA ILE A 98 -11.23 6.17 -7.58
C ILE A 98 -12.34 5.31 -8.21
N GLU A 99 -13.05 4.51 -7.42
CA GLU A 99 -14.13 3.65 -7.86
C GLU A 99 -15.29 4.47 -8.46
N ALA A 100 -15.68 5.57 -7.83
CA ALA A 100 -16.70 6.47 -8.36
C ALA A 100 -16.31 7.06 -9.72
N MET A 101 -15.01 7.33 -9.94
CA MET A 101 -14.50 7.81 -11.23
C MET A 101 -14.37 6.70 -12.27
N VAL A 102 -13.99 5.49 -11.86
CA VAL A 102 -13.88 4.31 -12.75
C VAL A 102 -15.27 3.87 -13.24
N ASN A 103 -16.27 3.93 -12.36
CA ASN A 103 -17.65 3.57 -12.68
C ASN A 103 -18.44 4.72 -13.36
N ASP A 104 -17.82 5.86 -13.64
CA ASP A 104 -18.48 6.96 -14.35
C ASP A 104 -18.59 6.65 -15.84
N GLU A 105 -19.79 6.23 -16.26
CA GLU A 105 -20.13 5.88 -17.66
C GLU A 105 -19.91 7.05 -18.65
N ASN A 106 -19.75 8.29 -18.18
CA ASN A 106 -19.50 9.45 -19.04
C ASN A 106 -18.03 9.64 -19.41
N ARG A 107 -17.10 8.88 -18.81
CA ARG A 107 -15.67 8.98 -19.11
C ARG A 107 -15.30 8.10 -20.30
N GLU A 108 -14.57 8.68 -21.26
CA GLU A 108 -14.08 7.96 -22.44
C GLU A 108 -12.84 7.09 -22.15
N ASN A 109 -12.08 7.39 -21.10
CA ASN A 109 -10.86 6.67 -20.71
C ASN A 109 -10.82 6.41 -19.19
N PRO A 110 -10.12 5.36 -18.74
CA PRO A 110 -9.89 5.12 -17.31
C PRO A 110 -9.20 6.33 -16.66
N PRO A 111 -9.57 6.67 -15.40
CA PRO A 111 -8.97 7.81 -14.72
C PRO A 111 -7.50 7.57 -14.39
N THR A 112 -6.65 8.57 -14.61
CA THR A 112 -5.25 8.58 -14.11
C THR A 112 -5.17 9.20 -12.72
N LEU A 113 -4.05 9.02 -12.02
CA LEU A 113 -3.82 9.64 -10.71
C LEU A 113 -3.95 11.17 -10.77
N ALA A 114 -3.44 11.81 -11.84
CA ALA A 114 -3.63 13.25 -12.04
C ALA A 114 -5.10 13.66 -12.18
N ALA A 115 -5.91 12.85 -12.89
CA ALA A 115 -7.34 13.12 -13.04
C ALA A 115 -8.09 12.98 -11.70
N VAL A 116 -7.70 12.01 -10.87
CA VAL A 116 -8.24 11.83 -9.51
C VAL A 116 -7.89 13.03 -8.65
N LYS A 117 -6.63 13.48 -8.66
CA LYS A 117 -6.19 14.69 -7.95
C LYS A 117 -6.98 15.92 -8.38
N GLU A 118 -7.17 16.14 -9.68
CA GLU A 118 -7.96 17.27 -10.18
C GLU A 118 -9.42 17.18 -9.71
N SER A 119 -10.00 15.98 -9.70
CA SER A 119 -11.36 15.77 -9.23
C SER A 119 -11.52 16.10 -7.74
N ILE A 120 -10.59 15.67 -6.90
CA ILE A 120 -10.56 16.00 -5.47
C ILE A 120 -10.33 17.51 -5.28
N ALA A 121 -9.36 18.10 -5.97
CA ALA A 121 -9.06 19.54 -5.87
C ALA A 121 -10.22 20.43 -6.35
N SER A 122 -11.02 19.95 -7.30
CA SER A 122 -12.23 20.64 -7.75
C SER A 122 -13.39 20.57 -6.74
N GLY A 123 -13.33 19.62 -5.80
CA GLY A 123 -14.34 19.37 -4.76
C GLY A 123 -15.69 18.84 -5.26
N GLY A 124 -15.93 18.80 -6.58
CA GLY A 124 -17.25 18.47 -7.12
C GLY A 124 -17.65 17.01 -6.89
N LEU A 125 -16.71 16.09 -7.06
CA LEU A 125 -16.94 14.66 -6.80
C LEU A 125 -16.98 14.37 -5.30
N THR A 126 -16.02 14.90 -4.53
CA THR A 126 -15.96 14.64 -3.08
C THR A 126 -17.19 15.20 -2.36
N ALA A 127 -17.66 16.40 -2.70
CA ALA A 127 -18.90 16.95 -2.17
C ALA A 127 -20.14 16.10 -2.50
N ARG A 128 -20.18 15.47 -3.68
CA ARG A 128 -21.25 14.53 -4.03
C ARG A 128 -21.18 13.28 -3.16
N LEU A 129 -20.00 12.69 -3.01
CA LEU A 129 -19.78 11.48 -2.21
C LEU A 129 -20.07 11.72 -0.72
N VAL A 130 -19.73 12.90 -0.20
CA VAL A 130 -20.12 13.35 1.14
C VAL A 130 -21.65 13.46 1.26
N GLY A 131 -22.31 14.06 0.28
CA GLY A 131 -23.78 14.15 0.24
C GLY A 131 -24.49 12.80 0.14
N GLU A 132 -23.82 11.79 -0.42
CA GLU A 132 -24.28 10.40 -0.49
C GLU A 132 -23.95 9.59 0.79
N GLY A 133 -23.17 10.16 1.72
CA GLY A 133 -22.74 9.52 2.95
C GLY A 133 -21.62 8.49 2.76
N ILE A 134 -20.87 8.57 1.66
CA ILE A 134 -19.77 7.67 1.27
C ILE A 134 -18.42 8.17 1.82
N LEU A 135 -18.27 9.49 1.93
CA LEU A 135 -17.12 10.18 2.52
C LEU A 135 -17.55 11.09 3.66
N GLU A 136 -16.60 11.45 4.51
CA GLU A 136 -16.75 12.45 5.57
C GLU A 136 -16.31 13.85 5.08
N GLU A 137 -16.87 14.92 5.70
CA GLU A 137 -16.65 16.32 5.27
C GLU A 137 -15.21 16.82 5.46
N ASP A 138 -14.41 16.14 6.26
CA ASP A 138 -13.03 16.51 6.63
C ASP A 138 -11.96 15.66 5.94
N GLU A 139 -12.33 14.76 5.03
CA GLU A 139 -11.40 13.86 4.36
C GLU A 139 -10.67 14.49 3.15
N ASP A 140 -11.15 15.60 2.59
CA ASP A 140 -10.62 16.21 1.36
C ASP A 140 -9.10 16.48 1.40
N ASP A 141 -8.61 17.05 2.51
CA ASP A 141 -7.19 17.38 2.68
C ASP A 141 -6.32 16.11 2.81
N ALA A 142 -6.85 15.07 3.46
CA ALA A 142 -6.17 13.78 3.61
C ALA A 142 -6.09 13.05 2.25
N LEU A 143 -7.20 13.05 1.49
CA LEU A 143 -7.28 12.50 0.14
C LEU A 143 -6.29 13.18 -0.81
N LEU A 144 -6.18 14.52 -0.74
CA LEU A 144 -5.21 15.29 -1.53
C LEU A 144 -3.76 14.94 -1.18
N ALA A 145 -3.45 14.83 0.12
CA ALA A 145 -2.10 14.47 0.55
C ALA A 145 -1.71 13.06 0.08
N GLU A 146 -2.66 12.12 0.15
CA GLU A 146 -2.45 10.74 -0.26
C GLU A 146 -2.28 10.58 -1.77
N ILE A 147 -3.17 11.18 -2.58
CA ILE A 147 -3.05 11.10 -4.04
C ILE A 147 -1.76 11.75 -4.53
N GLU A 148 -1.29 12.82 -3.86
CA GLU A 148 0.02 13.40 -4.16
C GLU A 148 1.18 12.47 -3.82
N ALA A 149 1.09 11.69 -2.75
CA ALA A 149 2.10 10.68 -2.41
C ALA A 149 2.15 9.58 -3.49
N LEU A 150 0.97 9.11 -3.95
CA LEU A 150 0.88 8.15 -5.05
C LEU A 150 1.45 8.73 -6.35
N ILE A 151 1.09 9.95 -6.72
CA ILE A 151 1.61 10.63 -7.92
C ILE A 151 3.13 10.79 -7.87
N ARG A 152 3.69 11.25 -6.75
CA ARG A 152 5.15 11.41 -6.60
C ARG A 152 5.90 10.09 -6.80
N ARG A 153 5.24 8.98 -6.49
CA ARG A 153 5.83 7.64 -6.50
C ARG A 153 5.67 6.92 -7.83
N TYR A 154 4.47 6.93 -8.41
CA TYR A 154 4.13 6.16 -9.61
C TYR A 154 4.04 7.02 -10.87
N GLY A 155 3.81 8.32 -10.71
CA GLY A 155 3.66 9.30 -11.79
C GLY A 155 2.21 9.73 -11.99
N ASP A 156 2.04 10.90 -12.61
CA ASP A 156 0.74 11.50 -12.91
C ASP A 156 -0.11 10.66 -13.89
N ASP A 157 0.55 9.95 -14.81
CA ASP A 157 -0.07 9.20 -15.91
C ASP A 157 -0.46 7.76 -15.52
N SER A 158 -0.15 7.32 -14.30
CA SER A 158 -0.53 5.98 -13.83
C SER A 158 -2.05 5.85 -13.73
N LEU A 159 -2.58 4.68 -14.09
CA LEU A 159 -4.01 4.39 -14.03
C LEU A 159 -4.44 4.26 -12.57
N ALA A 160 -5.45 5.02 -12.16
CA ALA A 160 -5.90 5.04 -10.77
C ALA A 160 -6.51 3.70 -10.33
N GLU A 161 -7.12 2.96 -11.26
CA GLU A 161 -7.71 1.64 -10.98
C GLU A 161 -6.69 0.60 -10.49
N GLU A 162 -5.41 0.74 -10.83
CA GLU A 162 -4.34 -0.17 -10.35
C GLU A 162 -4.08 -0.04 -8.85
N PHE A 163 -4.54 1.05 -8.24
CA PHE A 163 -4.37 1.34 -6.81
C PHE A 163 -5.65 1.07 -6.02
N LEU A 164 -6.72 0.59 -6.65
CA LEU A 164 -7.95 0.21 -5.95
C LEU A 164 -7.68 -0.98 -5.01
N ARG A 165 -8.06 -0.80 -3.75
CA ARG A 165 -8.16 -1.92 -2.82
C ARG A 165 -9.54 -2.56 -2.96
N TYR A 166 -9.60 -3.78 -3.48
CA TYR A 166 -10.81 -4.60 -3.36
C TYR A 166 -10.79 -5.26 -1.97
N GLU A 167 -11.62 -4.76 -1.06
CA GLU A 167 -11.98 -5.49 0.19
C GLU A 167 -13.19 -6.40 -0.02
#